data_AF-A0A2J6XGC9-F1
#
_entry.id   AF-A0A2J6XGC9-F1
#
_cell.length_a   1.000
_cell.length_b   1.000
_cell.length_c   1.000
_cell.angle_alpha   90.00
_cell.angle_beta   90.00
_cell.angle_gamma   90.00
#
_symmetry.space_group_name_H-M   'P 1'
#
loop_
_entity.id
_entity.type
_entity.pdbx_description
1 polymer ?
#
loop_
_entity_poly.entity_id
_entity_poly.type
_entity_poly.pdbx_seq_one_letter_code
_entity_poly.pdbx_strand_id
1 'polypeptide(L)'
;MEPLDLLNTYFRKKLRGSFIKKAILSFTDYYRENLIFHKWDVNLKNGRLYYGYDKNHYIWLLSLVGSALIMNGNAVIMLRSFLNRYDKKTKLPIKEIRAFILKKEESIKINYVKAEEEKWEENHDPITGKELEPEEAVFYCDESKCII
;
A
#
# COMPACT_ATOMS: atom_id res chain seq x y z
N MET A 1 -6.11 16.32 10.92
CA MET A 1 -4.87 15.60 10.58
C MET A 1 -5.07 15.05 9.18
N GLU A 2 -4.15 15.37 8.27
CA GLU A 2 -4.23 15.00 6.87
C GLU A 2 -4.11 13.47 6.66
N PRO A 3 -4.75 12.88 5.64
CA PRO A 3 -4.69 11.44 5.38
C PRO A 3 -3.24 10.91 5.26
N LEU A 4 -2.36 11.63 4.56
CA LEU A 4 -0.96 11.21 4.43
C LEU A 4 -0.15 11.45 5.71
N ASP A 5 -0.53 12.38 6.59
CA ASP A 5 0.12 12.54 7.90
C ASP A 5 -0.23 11.38 8.84
N LEU A 6 -1.46 10.88 8.74
CA LEU A 6 -1.93 9.68 9.41
C LEU A 6 -1.12 8.47 8.93
N LEU A 7 -1.00 8.28 7.61
CA LEU A 7 -0.16 7.25 7.01
C LEU A 7 1.32 7.41 7.39
N ASN A 8 1.87 8.63 7.34
CA ASN A 8 3.25 8.89 7.73
C ASN A 8 3.51 8.54 9.19
N THR A 9 2.62 8.97 10.09
CA THR A 9 2.70 8.65 11.52
C THR A 9 2.59 7.16 11.74
N TYR A 10 1.66 6.53 11.04
CA TYR A 10 1.43 5.10 11.07
C TYR A 10 2.67 4.32 10.61
N PHE A 11 3.13 4.57 9.39
CA PHE A 11 4.30 3.94 8.79
C PHE A 11 5.56 4.16 9.64
N ARG A 12 5.74 5.36 10.21
CA ARG A 12 6.86 5.63 11.15
C ARG A 12 6.79 4.80 12.43
N LYS A 13 5.60 4.63 13.00
CA LYS A 13 5.43 3.96 14.31
C LYS A 13 5.40 2.44 14.17
N LYS A 14 4.73 1.93 13.14
CA LYS A 14 4.32 0.53 13.02
C LYS A 14 5.09 -0.26 11.96
N LEU A 15 5.68 0.41 10.96
CA LEU A 15 6.57 -0.23 9.97
C LEU A 15 8.07 -0.10 10.31
N ARG A 16 8.39 0.24 11.57
CA ARG A 16 9.77 0.21 12.08
C ARG A 16 10.27 -1.24 12.11
N GLY A 17 11.06 -1.62 11.10
CA GLY A 17 11.80 -2.88 11.05
C GLY A 17 11.73 -3.61 9.72
N SER A 18 10.60 -3.50 9.01
CA SER A 18 10.32 -4.22 7.74
C SER A 18 10.39 -3.31 6.51
N PHE A 19 10.24 -1.99 6.68
CA PHE A 19 10.34 -1.07 5.55
C PHE A 19 11.78 -0.90 5.11
N ILE A 20 12.07 -1.44 3.95
CA ILE A 20 13.34 -1.25 3.27
C ILE A 20 13.23 0.05 2.51
N LYS A 21 14.36 0.72 2.34
CA LYS A 21 14.52 2.11 1.87
C LYS A 21 13.63 2.52 0.68
N LYS A 22 13.10 1.58 -0.12
CA LYS A 22 12.21 1.78 -1.26
C LYS A 22 10.96 0.88 -1.21
N ALA A 23 9.82 1.45 -1.56
CA ALA A 23 8.57 0.75 -1.81
C ALA A 23 7.82 1.42 -2.97
N ILE A 24 6.74 0.79 -3.40
CA ILE A 24 5.75 1.35 -4.33
C ILE A 24 4.44 1.44 -3.57
N LEU A 25 3.84 2.63 -3.54
CA LEU A 25 2.48 2.83 -3.07
C LEU A 25 1.56 2.83 -4.28
N SER A 26 0.57 1.95 -4.26
CA SER A 26 -0.50 1.89 -5.24
C SER A 26 -1.79 2.37 -4.59
N PHE A 27 -2.58 3.15 -5.31
CA PHE A 27 -3.93 3.53 -4.88
C PHE A 27 -4.84 3.64 -6.09
N THR A 28 -6.13 3.37 -5.89
CA THR A 28 -7.17 3.49 -6.90
C THR A 28 -8.06 4.71 -6.64
N ASP A 29 -8.33 5.47 -7.70
CA ASP A 29 -9.32 6.55 -7.70
C ASP A 29 -10.39 6.29 -8.77
N TYR A 30 -11.55 6.90 -8.59
CA TYR A 30 -12.57 7.00 -9.62
C TYR A 30 -12.65 8.44 -10.10
N TYR A 31 -12.23 8.69 -11.35
CA TYR A 31 -12.38 9.99 -11.98
C TYR A 31 -13.24 9.88 -13.23
N ARG A 32 -14.38 10.59 -13.24
CA ARG A 32 -15.35 10.58 -14.35
C ARG A 32 -15.67 9.15 -14.81
N GLU A 33 -16.08 8.30 -13.86
CA GLU A 33 -16.45 6.89 -14.09
C GLU A 33 -15.32 5.96 -14.54
N ASN A 34 -14.08 6.45 -14.64
CA ASN A 34 -12.91 5.64 -14.94
C ASN A 34 -12.15 5.29 -13.66
N LEU A 35 -11.85 4.01 -13.49
CA LEU A 35 -10.94 3.54 -12.45
C LEU A 35 -9.50 3.89 -12.86
N ILE A 36 -8.85 4.74 -12.09
CA ILE A 36 -7.47 5.15 -12.31
C ILE A 36 -6.58 4.48 -11.26
N PHE A 37 -5.57 3.76 -11.73
CA PHE A 37 -4.54 3.18 -10.89
C PHE A 37 -3.33 4.10 -10.83
N HIS A 38 -3.02 4.59 -9.64
CA HIS A 38 -1.84 5.41 -9.40
C HIS A 38 -0.77 4.57 -8.73
N LYS A 39 0.49 4.73 -9.17
CA LYS A 39 1.66 4.11 -8.55
C LYS A 39 2.70 5.16 -8.25
N TRP A 40 3.24 5.12 -7.04
CA TRP A 40 4.17 6.11 -6.53
C TRP A 40 5.36 5.43 -5.87
N ASP A 41 6.57 5.81 -6.28
CA ASP A 41 7.76 5.42 -5.54
C ASP A 41 7.73 6.02 -4.14
N VAL A 42 8.01 5.23 -3.12
CA VAL A 42 8.08 5.66 -1.73
C VAL A 42 9.45 5.35 -1.18
N ASN A 43 10.13 6.37 -0.66
CA ASN A 43 11.45 6.24 -0.08
C ASN A 43 11.43 6.64 1.40
N LEU A 44 12.05 5.84 2.27
CA LEU A 44 12.25 6.21 3.67
C LEU A 44 13.62 6.85 3.84
N LYS A 45 13.64 8.15 4.18
CA LYS A 45 14.88 8.91 4.45
C LYS A 45 14.74 9.65 5.78
N ASN A 46 15.70 9.45 6.69
CA ASN A 46 15.72 10.07 8.03
C ASN A 46 14.41 9.87 8.81
N GLY A 47 13.82 8.68 8.71
CA GLY A 47 12.54 8.35 9.36
C GLY A 47 11.33 9.06 8.75
N ARG A 48 11.43 9.68 7.57
CA ARG A 48 10.31 10.29 6.85
C ARG A 48 10.10 9.60 5.51
N LEU A 49 8.84 9.42 5.10
CA LEU A 49 8.53 8.93 3.78
C LEU A 49 8.52 10.09 2.79
N TYR A 50 9.09 9.81 1.62
CA TYR A 50 9.13 10.69 0.47
C TYR A 50 8.43 9.96 -0.66
N TYR A 51 7.50 10.65 -1.30
CA TYR A 51 6.65 10.10 -2.35
C TYR A 51 7.05 10.71 -3.68
N GLY A 52 7.47 9.89 -4.62
CA GLY A 52 8.05 10.28 -5.90
C GLY A 52 9.43 10.94 -5.76
N TYR A 53 9.83 11.63 -6.83
CA TYR A 53 11.15 12.24 -6.99
C TYR A 53 11.18 13.75 -6.68
N ASP A 54 10.01 14.41 -6.61
CA ASP A 54 9.87 15.84 -6.35
C ASP A 54 9.00 16.12 -5.10
N LYS A 55 9.13 17.29 -4.48
CA LYS A 55 8.32 17.64 -3.30
C LYS A 55 6.83 17.82 -3.63
N ASN A 56 6.48 18.30 -4.83
CA ASN A 56 5.09 18.53 -5.23
C ASN A 56 4.31 17.23 -5.43
N HIS A 57 5.02 16.13 -5.69
CA HIS A 57 4.44 14.79 -5.77
C HIS A 57 3.73 14.37 -4.48
N TYR A 58 4.26 14.77 -3.33
CA TYR A 58 3.60 14.54 -2.04
C TYR A 58 2.24 15.25 -1.97
N ILE A 59 2.20 16.51 -2.38
CA ILE A 59 0.97 17.32 -2.38
C ILE A 59 -0.04 16.70 -3.34
N TRP A 60 0.42 16.28 -4.52
CA TRP A 60 -0.47 15.68 -5.51
C TRP A 60 -1.06 14.35 -5.03
N LEU A 61 -0.24 13.47 -4.44
CA LEU A 61 -0.73 12.23 -3.82
C LEU A 61 -1.72 12.54 -2.68
N LEU A 62 -1.46 13.58 -1.88
CA LEU A 62 -2.38 13.98 -0.81
C LEU A 62 -3.73 14.41 -1.37
N SER A 63 -3.73 15.23 -2.42
CA SER A 63 -4.95 15.67 -3.10
C SER A 63 -5.72 14.51 -3.69
N LEU A 64 -5.03 13.54 -4.29
CA LEU A 64 -5.65 12.35 -4.87
C LEU A 64 -6.31 11.46 -3.81
N VAL A 65 -5.59 11.13 -2.74
CA VAL A 65 -6.14 10.33 -1.62
C VAL A 65 -7.27 11.09 -0.91
N GLY A 66 -7.12 12.40 -0.73
CA GLY A 66 -8.15 13.26 -0.16
C GLY A 66 -9.42 13.30 -1.02
N SER A 67 -9.27 13.40 -2.34
CA SER A 67 -10.37 13.35 -3.31
C SER A 67 -11.12 12.02 -3.22
N ALA A 68 -10.41 10.89 -3.25
CA ALA A 68 -11.01 9.57 -3.10
C ALA A 68 -11.80 9.44 -1.79
N LEU A 69 -11.24 9.93 -0.67
CA LEU A 69 -11.92 9.92 0.63
C LEU A 69 -13.19 10.79 0.66
N ILE A 70 -13.20 11.92 -0.06
CA ILE A 70 -14.36 12.82 -0.14
C ILE A 70 -15.45 12.22 -1.03
N MET A 71 -15.08 11.66 -2.18
CA MET A 71 -16.03 11.15 -3.17
C MET A 71 -16.59 9.78 -2.80
N ASN A 72 -15.72 8.88 -2.33
CA ASN A 72 -16.07 7.46 -2.13
C ASN A 72 -16.24 7.10 -0.64
N GLY A 73 -15.90 8.01 0.28
CA GLY A 73 -15.89 7.77 1.72
C GLY A 73 -14.74 6.86 2.20
N ASN A 74 -13.96 6.29 1.27
CA ASN A 74 -12.79 5.48 1.55
C ASN A 74 -11.71 5.65 0.48
N ALA A 75 -10.49 5.18 0.79
CA ALA A 75 -9.40 5.03 -0.17
C ALA A 75 -8.62 3.75 0.17
N VAL A 76 -8.42 2.89 -0.83
CA VAL A 76 -7.61 1.67 -0.68
C VAL A 76 -6.18 1.99 -1.12
N ILE A 77 -5.23 1.68 -0.25
CA ILE A 77 -3.81 1.94 -0.44
C ILE A 77 -3.05 0.65 -0.22
N MET A 78 -2.32 0.22 -1.23
CA MET A 78 -1.41 -0.92 -1.14
C MET A 78 0.04 -0.41 -1.12
N LEU A 79 0.84 -0.95 -0.22
CA LEU A 79 2.25 -0.65 -0.09
C LEU A 79 3.06 -1.92 -0.36
N ARG A 80 3.82 -1.90 -1.46
CA ARG A 80 4.71 -2.98 -1.88
C ARG A 80 6.16 -2.61 -1.58
N SER A 81 6.74 -3.20 -0.55
CA SER A 81 8.10 -2.93 -0.07
C SER A 81 9.08 -4.01 -0.52
N PHE A 82 10.29 -3.63 -0.93
CA PHE A 82 11.28 -4.60 -1.41
C PHE A 82 12.27 -4.97 -0.30
N LEU A 83 12.27 -6.20 0.18
CA LEU A 83 13.21 -6.67 1.18
C LEU A 83 14.65 -6.74 0.66
N ASN A 84 15.60 -6.60 1.58
CA ASN A 84 17.04 -6.78 1.38
C ASN A 84 17.40 -8.25 1.59
N ARG A 85 16.40 -9.11 1.37
CA ARG A 85 16.45 -10.57 1.45
C ARG A 85 15.97 -11.07 0.09
N TYR A 86 16.55 -12.17 -0.32
CA TYR A 86 16.26 -12.79 -1.60
C TYR A 86 15.70 -14.18 -1.36
N ASP A 87 14.71 -14.56 -2.16
CA ASP A 87 14.18 -15.91 -2.12
C ASP A 87 15.25 -16.91 -2.57
N LYS A 88 15.38 -18.02 -1.84
CA LYS A 88 16.48 -18.97 -2.08
C LYS A 88 16.31 -19.73 -3.39
N LYS A 89 15.07 -19.96 -3.82
CA LYS A 89 14.72 -20.74 -5.02
C LYS A 89 14.79 -19.85 -6.26
N THR A 90 14.10 -18.71 -6.24
CA THR A 90 13.94 -17.84 -7.42
C THR A 90 15.05 -16.81 -7.56
N LYS A 91 15.82 -16.57 -6.49
CA LYS A 91 16.85 -15.53 -6.41
C LYS A 91 16.30 -14.11 -6.60
N LEU A 92 14.97 -13.92 -6.54
CA LEU A 92 14.34 -12.62 -6.63
C LEU A 92 14.33 -11.92 -5.26
N PRO A 93 14.39 -10.58 -5.22
CA PRO A 93 14.12 -9.83 -4.00
C PRO A 93 12.74 -10.18 -3.46
N ILE A 94 12.68 -10.50 -2.17
CA ILE A 94 11.42 -10.77 -1.50
C ILE A 94 10.65 -9.46 -1.38
N LYS A 95 9.35 -9.48 -1.65
CA LYS A 95 8.45 -8.33 -1.52
C LYS A 95 7.58 -8.52 -0.28
N GLU A 96 7.30 -7.43 0.44
CA GLU A 96 6.19 -7.37 1.40
C GLU A 96 5.06 -6.54 0.82
N ILE A 97 3.86 -7.09 0.79
CA ILE A 97 2.63 -6.40 0.40
C ILE A 97 1.79 -6.17 1.66
N ARG A 98 1.32 -4.93 1.82
CA ARG A 98 0.43 -4.49 2.90
C ARG A 98 -0.64 -3.61 2.29
N ALA A 99 -1.91 -3.93 2.52
CA ALA A 99 -3.00 -3.05 2.15
C ALA A 99 -3.67 -2.40 3.36
N PHE A 100 -4.16 -1.20 3.10
CA PHE A 100 -4.83 -0.35 4.06
C PHE A 100 -6.08 0.24 3.43
N ILE A 101 -7.16 0.25 4.19
CA ILE A 101 -8.37 0.98 3.84
C ILE A 101 -8.40 2.22 4.72
N LEU A 102 -8.21 3.38 4.12
CA LEU A 102 -8.52 4.65 4.75
C LEU A 102 -10.02 4.86 4.66
N LYS A 103 -10.69 5.16 5.77
CA LYS A 103 -12.12 5.45 5.78
C LYS A 103 -12.38 6.80 6.40
N LYS A 104 -13.21 7.61 5.74
CA LYS A 104 -13.67 8.89 6.25
C LYS A 104 -14.94 8.69 7.07
N GLU A 105 -14.80 8.86 8.38
CA GLU A 105 -15.90 8.99 9.33
C GLU A 105 -15.82 10.41 9.94
N GLU A 106 -16.14 10.59 11.23
CA GLU A 106 -15.86 11.84 11.95
C GLU A 106 -14.38 12.26 11.82
N SER A 107 -13.49 11.27 11.85
CA SER A 107 -12.06 11.38 11.53
C SER A 107 -11.64 10.34 10.48
N ILE A 108 -10.43 10.46 9.94
CA ILE A 108 -9.88 9.44 9.04
C ILE A 108 -9.34 8.28 9.89
N LYS A 109 -9.81 7.07 9.62
CA LYS A 109 -9.32 5.83 10.25
C LYS A 109 -8.53 4.99 9.24
N ILE A 110 -7.49 4.31 9.72
CA ILE A 110 -6.74 3.31 8.96
C ILE A 110 -7.21 1.93 9.42
N ASN A 111 -7.77 1.14 8.51
CA ASN A 111 -8.06 -0.26 8.72
C ASN A 111 -7.09 -1.12 7.91
N TYR A 112 -6.63 -2.21 8.50
CA TYR A 112 -5.78 -3.17 7.82
C TYR A 112 -6.61 -4.16 7.04
N VAL A 113 -6.15 -4.52 5.85
CA VAL A 113 -6.58 -5.74 5.19
C VAL A 113 -5.83 -6.90 5.86
N LYS A 114 -6.53 -8.00 6.16
CA LYS A 114 -5.85 -9.17 6.76
C LYS A 114 -4.90 -9.78 5.73
N ALA A 115 -3.81 -10.38 6.21
CA ALA A 115 -2.82 -10.97 5.31
C ALA A 115 -3.43 -12.07 4.40
N GLU A 116 -4.37 -12.86 4.93
CA GLU A 116 -5.10 -13.87 4.15
C GLU A 116 -6.03 -13.27 3.09
N GLU A 117 -6.71 -12.16 3.42
CA GLU A 117 -7.61 -11.46 2.50
C GLU A 117 -6.80 -10.86 1.35
N GLU A 118 -5.70 -10.16 1.67
CA GLU A 118 -4.80 -9.58 0.67
C GLU A 118 -4.20 -10.66 -0.24
N LYS A 119 -3.74 -11.78 0.36
CA LYS A 119 -3.22 -12.91 -0.41
C LYS A 119 -4.27 -13.46 -1.37
N TRP A 120 -5.52 -13.57 -0.91
CA TRP A 120 -6.59 -14.07 -1.75
C TRP A 120 -6.85 -13.10 -2.91
N GLU A 121 -6.99 -11.80 -2.63
CA GLU A 121 -7.28 -10.77 -3.64
C GLU A 121 -6.19 -10.67 -4.73
N GLU A 122 -4.91 -10.76 -4.36
CA GLU A 122 -3.80 -10.65 -5.32
C GLU A 122 -3.57 -11.92 -6.16
N ASN A 123 -4.13 -13.07 -5.74
CA ASN A 123 -3.93 -14.36 -6.41
C ASN A 123 -5.22 -14.97 -6.95
N HIS A 124 -6.30 -14.19 -7.10
CA HIS A 124 -7.54 -14.66 -7.72
C HIS A 124 -8.02 -13.69 -8.79
N ASP A 125 -8.58 -14.23 -9.86
CA ASP A 125 -9.22 -13.45 -10.90
C ASP A 125 -10.46 -12.74 -10.32
N PRO A 126 -10.56 -11.40 -10.40
CA PRO A 126 -11.61 -10.64 -9.73
C PRO A 126 -13.01 -10.84 -10.33
N ILE A 127 -13.11 -11.41 -11.54
CA ILE A 127 -14.39 -11.64 -12.24
C ILE A 127 -14.90 -13.06 -11.96
N THR A 128 -14.00 -14.04 -12.00
CA THR A 128 -14.33 -15.46 -11.97
C THR A 128 -14.01 -16.13 -10.62
N GLY A 129 -13.23 -15.48 -9.77
CA GLY A 129 -12.76 -16.03 -8.49
C GLY A 129 -11.82 -17.22 -8.64
N LYS A 130 -11.28 -17.47 -9.84
CA LYS A 130 -10.32 -18.56 -10.07
C LYS A 130 -8.95 -18.20 -9.52
N GLU A 131 -8.31 -19.15 -8.86
CA GLU A 131 -6.92 -19.00 -8.41
C GLU A 131 -5.99 -18.78 -9.61
N LEU A 132 -5.14 -17.77 -9.51
CA LEU A 132 -4.09 -17.41 -10.43
C LEU A 132 -2.77 -18.00 -9.95
N GLU A 133 -1.77 -18.09 -10.84
CA GLU A 133 -0.43 -18.47 -10.39
C GLU A 133 0.10 -17.44 -9.39
N PRO A 134 0.50 -17.87 -8.17
CA PRO A 134 0.87 -16.94 -7.15
C PRO A 134 2.17 -16.22 -7.47
N GLU A 135 2.25 -14.94 -7.12
CA GLU A 135 3.47 -14.17 -7.34
C GLU A 135 4.62 -14.73 -6.49
N GLU A 136 5.73 -15.08 -7.15
CA GLU A 136 6.89 -15.61 -6.45
C GLU A 136 7.56 -14.57 -5.54
N ALA A 137 8.11 -15.04 -4.42
CA ALA A 137 8.87 -14.25 -3.46
C ALA A 137 8.08 -13.07 -2.88
N VAL A 138 6.81 -13.29 -2.51
CA VAL A 138 5.94 -12.30 -1.86
C VAL A 138 5.55 -12.77 -0.45
N PHE A 139 5.59 -11.85 0.51
CA PHE A 139 4.89 -11.97 1.77
C PHE A 139 3.72 -11.00 1.80
N TYR A 140 2.54 -11.49 2.17
CA TYR A 140 1.36 -10.70 2.47
C TYR A 140 1.32 -10.42 3.97
N CYS A 141 1.20 -9.17 4.37
CA CYS A 141 1.37 -8.76 5.76
C CYS A 141 0.21 -7.89 6.25
N ASP A 142 -0.24 -8.15 7.48
CA ASP A 142 -1.15 -7.29 8.24
C ASP A 142 -0.42 -6.63 9.42
N GLU A 143 -1.18 -6.10 10.39
CA GLU A 143 -0.61 -5.48 11.60
C GLU A 143 0.20 -6.45 12.46
N SER A 144 -0.18 -7.73 12.46
CA SER A 144 0.26 -8.73 13.43
C SER A 144 1.22 -9.77 12.86
N LYS A 145 1.09 -10.10 11.57
CA LYS A 145 1.82 -11.21 10.94
C LYS A 145 2.08 -10.97 9.45
N CYS A 146 2.94 -11.83 8.90
CA CYS A 146 3.17 -11.96 7.47
C CYS A 146 3.04 -13.44 7.07
N ILE A 147 2.42 -13.71 5.93
CA ILE A 147 2.25 -15.04 5.35
C ILE A 147 2.81 -15.06 3.93
N ILE A 148 3.13 -16.26 3.43
CA ILE A 148 3.50 -16.51 2.03
C ILE A 148 2.25 -16.98 1.32
#